data_AF-A0A970IDM6-F1
#
_entry.id   AF-A0A970IDM6-F1
#
_cell.length_a   1.000
_cell.length_b   1.000
_cell.length_c   1.000
_cell.angle_alpha   90.00
_cell.angle_beta   90.00
_cell.angle_gamma   90.00
#
_symmetry.space_group_name_H-M   'P 1'
#
loop_
_entity.id
_entity.type
_entity.pdbx_description
1 polymer ?
#
loop_
_entity_poly.entity_id
_entity_poly.type
_entity_poly.pdbx_seq_one_letter_code
_entity_poly.pdbx_strand_id
1 'polypeptide(L)'
;RIILEPIQWLKDEQYILGVIIIVQLWMSLGTSFLAFIAGLQNLDPTIIEAGAVDGIKNRWQELWYIVLPSMRPQLLFGAVMQITSSLAVADVSIALAGFPSVNYAGHTIVTHLMDYGTIRFEMGYASAIATVLFAIMMGTNLVTQKLLRKIGG
;
A
#
# COMPACT_ATOMS: atom_id res chain seq x y z
N ARG A 1 23.95 -12.98 21.91
CA ARG A 1 24.20 -14.01 20.88
C ARG A 1 25.13 -13.39 19.86
N ILE A 2 26.37 -13.88 19.75
CA ILE A 2 27.29 -13.46 18.69
C ILE A 2 26.86 -14.23 17.44
N ILE A 3 26.68 -13.53 16.33
CA ILE A 3 26.22 -14.08 15.06
C ILE A 3 27.42 -14.81 14.42
N LEU A 4 27.46 -16.14 14.50
CA LEU A 4 28.52 -16.98 13.92
C LEU A 4 28.24 -17.36 12.46
N GLU A 5 27.00 -17.18 12.00
CA GLU A 5 26.54 -17.45 10.64
C GLU A 5 25.82 -16.21 10.07
N PRO A 6 26.00 -15.88 8.78
CA PRO A 6 25.37 -14.72 8.16
C PRO A 6 23.85 -14.92 8.06
N ILE A 7 23.07 -13.98 8.63
CA ILE A 7 21.60 -13.99 8.55
C ILE A 7 21.17 -13.89 7.08
N GLN A 8 20.47 -14.91 6.61
CA GLN A 8 19.99 -15.00 5.23
C GLN A 8 18.57 -14.41 5.11
N TRP A 9 18.46 -13.08 5.13
CA TRP A 9 17.20 -12.32 5.14
C TRP A 9 16.17 -12.73 4.07
N LEU A 10 16.62 -13.20 2.91
CA LEU A 10 15.76 -13.59 1.77
C LEU A 10 15.51 -15.10 1.68
N LYS A 11 16.16 -15.91 2.52
CA LYS A 11 16.07 -17.38 2.50
C LYS A 11 15.58 -17.97 3.82
N ASP A 12 15.46 -17.17 4.85
CA ASP A 12 14.92 -17.57 6.13
C ASP A 12 13.46 -17.09 6.24
N GLU A 13 12.55 -18.06 6.40
CA GLU A 13 11.11 -17.88 6.51
C GLU A 13 10.71 -16.83 7.55
N GLN A 14 11.48 -16.69 8.64
CA GLN A 14 11.17 -15.73 9.70
C GLN A 14 11.32 -14.27 9.26
N TYR A 15 12.16 -14.00 8.26
CA TYR A 15 12.49 -12.63 7.82
C TYR A 15 11.84 -12.23 6.50
N ILE A 16 11.55 -13.20 5.62
CA ILE A 16 11.06 -12.94 4.24
C ILE A 16 9.85 -12.00 4.23
N LEU A 17 8.83 -12.27 5.03
CA LEU A 17 7.62 -11.43 5.04
C LEU A 17 7.91 -10.00 5.48
N GLY A 18 8.75 -9.83 6.51
CA GLY A 18 9.16 -8.51 7.00
C GLY A 18 9.94 -7.72 5.96
N VAL A 19 10.85 -8.37 5.25
CA VAL A 19 11.62 -7.75 4.15
C VAL A 19 10.70 -7.33 3.00
N ILE A 20 9.77 -8.20 2.59
CA ILE A 20 8.78 -7.89 1.54
C ILE A 20 7.94 -6.67 1.94
N ILE A 21 7.46 -6.60 3.18
CA ILE A 21 6.68 -5.45 3.68
C ILE A 21 7.51 -4.17 3.63
N ILE A 22 8.75 -4.19 4.12
CA ILE A 22 9.62 -2.99 4.15
C ILE A 22 9.91 -2.49 2.73
N VAL A 23 10.25 -3.39 1.80
CA VAL A 23 10.54 -3.02 0.41
C VAL A 23 9.29 -2.51 -0.30
N GLN A 24 8.15 -3.18 -0.10
CA GLN A 24 6.88 -2.72 -0.66
C GLN A 24 6.51 -1.33 -0.14
N LEU A 25 6.69 -1.08 1.16
CA LEU A 25 6.46 0.24 1.76
C LEU A 25 7.38 1.30 1.14
N TRP A 26 8.66 0.99 0.94
CA TRP A 26 9.60 1.89 0.28
C TRP A 26 9.15 2.24 -1.15
N MET A 27 8.80 1.22 -1.95
CA MET A 27 8.35 1.41 -3.32
C MET A 27 7.04 2.23 -3.40
N SER A 28 6.15 2.06 -2.43
CA SER A 28 4.89 2.82 -2.39
C SER A 28 5.03 4.32 -2.13
N LEU A 29 6.15 4.76 -1.58
CA LEU A 29 6.41 6.18 -1.35
C LEU A 29 6.75 6.93 -2.64
N GLY A 30 6.83 6.30 -3.81
CA GLY A 30 7.12 7.02 -5.06
C GLY A 30 5.99 7.96 -5.51
N THR A 31 4.94 7.40 -6.09
CA THR A 31 3.88 8.15 -6.77
C THR A 31 2.94 8.88 -5.79
N SER A 32 2.57 8.23 -4.70
CA SER A 32 1.68 8.81 -3.68
C SER A 32 2.31 10.01 -2.96
N PHE A 33 3.63 9.97 -2.74
CA PHE A 33 4.34 11.07 -2.07
C PHE A 33 4.40 12.33 -2.93
N LEU A 34 4.63 12.19 -4.24
CA LEU A 34 4.58 13.33 -5.17
C LEU A 34 3.19 13.98 -5.17
N ALA A 35 2.12 13.18 -5.15
CA ALA A 35 0.76 13.69 -5.02
C ALA A 35 0.54 14.44 -3.69
N PHE A 36 1.12 13.96 -2.58
CA PHE A 36 1.04 14.64 -1.29
C PHE A 36 1.84 15.96 -1.27
N ILE A 37 3.04 16.00 -1.86
CA ILE A 37 3.82 17.24 -1.97
C ILE A 37 3.05 18.28 -2.78
N ALA A 38 2.49 17.89 -3.92
CA ALA A 38 1.67 18.79 -4.72
C ALA A 38 0.45 19.29 -3.93
N GLY A 39 -0.18 18.43 -3.12
CA GLY A 39 -1.26 18.83 -2.21
C GLY A 39 -0.82 19.88 -1.19
N LEU A 40 0.35 19.69 -0.56
CA LEU A 40 0.91 20.62 0.43
C LEU A 40 1.27 21.97 -0.20
N GLN A 41 1.82 21.95 -1.42
CA GLN A 41 2.20 23.17 -2.15
C GLN A 41 0.99 24.00 -2.59
N ASN A 42 -0.17 23.38 -2.77
CA ASN A 42 -1.41 24.07 -3.13
C ASN A 42 -2.17 24.65 -1.91
N LEU A 43 -1.67 24.43 -0.68
CA LEU A 43 -2.32 24.94 0.51
C LEU A 43 -2.15 26.46 0.60
N ASP A 44 -3.27 27.19 0.64
CA ASP A 44 -3.26 28.64 0.78
C ASP A 44 -2.73 29.04 2.17
N PRO A 45 -1.64 29.83 2.26
CA PRO A 45 -1.10 30.30 3.53
C PRO A 45 -2.12 31.05 4.39
N THR A 46 -3.10 31.73 3.76
CA THR A 46 -4.13 32.50 4.48
C THR A 46 -5.00 31.62 5.37
N ILE A 47 -5.21 30.34 5.02
CA ILE A 47 -5.96 29.39 5.85
C ILE A 47 -5.18 29.03 7.12
N ILE A 48 -3.84 28.93 7.01
CA ILE A 48 -2.96 28.66 8.16
C ILE A 48 -2.95 29.87 9.10
N GLU A 49 -2.84 31.08 8.54
CA GLU A 49 -2.88 32.33 9.31
C GLU A 49 -4.22 32.51 10.02
N ALA A 50 -5.34 32.27 9.33
CA ALA A 50 -6.67 32.29 9.92
C ALA A 50 -6.79 31.29 11.08
N GLY A 51 -6.29 30.06 10.90
CA GLY A 51 -6.25 29.06 11.97
C GLY A 51 -5.45 29.50 13.18
N ALA A 52 -4.32 30.20 12.99
CA ALA A 52 -3.52 30.75 14.07
C ALA A 52 -4.28 31.84 14.85
N VAL A 53 -5.07 32.68 14.16
CA VAL A 53 -5.95 33.69 14.78
C VAL A 53 -7.11 33.03 15.54
N ASP A 54 -7.69 31.96 14.99
CA ASP A 54 -8.80 31.20 15.59
C ASP A 54 -8.39 30.30 16.78
N GLY A 55 -7.12 30.31 17.16
CA GLY A 55 -6.62 29.65 18.37
C GLY A 55 -5.99 28.29 18.17
N ILE A 56 -5.58 27.94 16.95
CA ILE A 56 -4.65 26.81 16.71
C ILE A 56 -3.28 27.19 17.28
N LYS A 57 -2.82 26.44 18.28
CA LYS A 57 -1.58 26.76 19.02
C LYS A 57 -0.41 25.86 18.64
N ASN A 58 -0.68 24.66 18.12
CA ASN A 58 0.34 23.63 17.90
C ASN A 58 0.30 23.10 16.46
N ARG A 59 1.46 22.73 15.92
CA ARG A 59 1.59 22.14 14.57
C ARG A 59 0.78 20.84 14.38
N TRP A 60 0.58 20.07 15.45
CA TRP A 60 -0.29 18.89 15.41
C TRP A 60 -1.77 19.25 15.21
N GLN A 61 -2.24 20.36 15.79
CA GLN A 61 -3.61 20.84 15.58
C GLN A 61 -3.74 21.35 14.14
N GLU A 62 -2.78 22.13 13.66
CA GLU A 62 -2.71 22.59 12.27
C GLU A 62 -2.75 21.41 11.28
N LEU A 63 -1.96 20.35 11.54
CA LEU A 63 -1.94 19.14 10.72
C LEU A 63 -3.34 18.48 10.66
N TRP A 64 -3.96 18.24 11.81
CA TRP A 64 -5.23 17.50 11.88
C TRP A 64 -6.45 18.31 11.42
N TYR A 65 -6.48 19.61 11.70
CA TYR A 65 -7.66 20.45 11.45
C TYR A 65 -7.58 21.25 10.15
N ILE A 66 -6.38 21.50 9.61
CA ILE A 66 -6.21 22.28 8.37
C ILE A 66 -5.58 21.43 7.28
N VAL A 67 -4.37 20.90 7.51
CA VAL A 67 -3.58 20.29 6.44
C VAL A 67 -4.23 19.00 5.93
N LEU A 68 -4.55 18.05 6.82
CA LEU A 68 -5.15 16.77 6.43
C LEU A 68 -6.52 16.93 5.75
N PRO A 69 -7.45 17.78 6.25
CA PRO A 69 -8.71 18.07 5.56
C PRO A 69 -8.51 18.71 4.18
N SER A 70 -7.61 19.68 4.04
CA SER A 70 -7.34 20.37 2.77
C SER A 70 -6.67 19.47 1.73
N MET A 71 -5.83 18.53 2.17
CA MET A 71 -5.14 17.55 1.31
C MET A 71 -5.96 16.31 1.00
N ARG A 72 -7.22 16.28 1.40
CA ARG A 72 -8.04 15.08 1.31
C ARG A 72 -8.05 14.45 -0.09
N PRO A 73 -8.31 15.16 -1.21
CA PRO A 73 -8.34 14.54 -2.53
C PRO A 73 -7.05 13.77 -2.86
N GLN A 74 -5.90 14.31 -2.47
CA GLN A 74 -4.59 13.71 -2.66
C GLN A 74 -4.41 12.49 -1.77
N LEU A 75 -4.78 12.58 -0.49
CA LEU A 75 -4.80 11.43 0.45
C LEU A 75 -5.69 10.30 -0.07
N LEU A 76 -6.84 10.61 -0.65
CA LEU A 76 -7.74 9.60 -1.23
C LEU A 76 -7.10 8.88 -2.40
N PHE A 77 -6.50 9.65 -3.31
CA PHE A 77 -5.81 9.13 -4.47
C PHE A 77 -4.67 8.19 -4.05
N GLY A 78 -3.83 8.61 -3.10
CA GLY A 78 -2.74 7.79 -2.56
C GLY A 78 -3.24 6.50 -1.90
N ALA A 79 -4.30 6.57 -1.10
CA ALA A 79 -4.88 5.40 -0.44
C ALA A 79 -5.40 4.36 -1.44
N VAL A 80 -6.12 4.79 -2.49
CA VAL A 80 -6.64 3.88 -3.53
C VAL A 80 -5.51 3.22 -4.31
N MET A 81 -4.51 4.00 -4.70
CA MET A 81 -3.31 3.49 -5.39
C MET A 81 -2.58 2.45 -4.52
N GLN A 82 -2.45 2.74 -3.22
CA GLN A 82 -1.73 1.86 -2.29
C GLN A 82 -2.44 0.54 -2.05
N ILE A 83 -3.75 0.56 -1.85
CA ILE A 83 -4.55 -0.65 -1.69
C ILE A 83 -4.43 -1.53 -2.93
N THR A 84 -4.56 -0.93 -4.11
CA THR A 84 -4.47 -1.65 -5.39
C THR A 84 -3.08 -2.29 -5.55
N SER A 85 -2.00 -1.54 -5.26
CA SER A 85 -0.63 -2.05 -5.32
C SER A 85 -0.37 -3.16 -4.30
N SER A 86 -0.92 -3.05 -3.08
CA SER A 86 -0.74 -4.06 -2.03
C SER A 86 -1.36 -5.41 -2.37
N LEU A 87 -2.51 -5.41 -3.06
CA LEU A 87 -3.18 -6.64 -3.51
C LEU A 87 -2.45 -7.30 -4.71
N ALA A 88 -1.60 -6.55 -5.40
CA ALA A 88 -0.81 -7.00 -6.54
C ALA A 88 0.70 -7.16 -6.22
N VAL A 89 1.07 -7.36 -4.94
CA VAL A 89 2.48 -7.40 -4.46
C VAL A 89 3.29 -8.64 -4.91
N ALA A 90 2.77 -9.42 -5.86
CA ALA A 90 3.40 -10.64 -6.37
C ALA A 90 4.81 -10.37 -6.91
N ASP A 91 4.95 -9.33 -7.74
CA ASP A 91 6.22 -9.03 -8.41
C ASP A 91 7.35 -8.76 -7.41
N VAL A 92 7.04 -8.01 -6.35
CA VAL A 92 8.00 -7.71 -5.27
C VAL A 92 8.35 -8.98 -4.50
N SER A 93 7.36 -9.83 -4.21
CA SER A 93 7.61 -11.11 -3.54
C SER A 93 8.49 -12.03 -4.38
N ILE A 94 8.20 -12.18 -5.68
CA ILE A 94 8.97 -13.03 -6.60
C ILE A 94 10.39 -12.48 -6.76
N ALA A 95 10.56 -11.17 -6.90
CA ALA A 95 11.87 -10.55 -7.07
C ALA A 95 12.78 -10.72 -5.84
N LEU A 96 12.21 -10.71 -4.63
CA LEU A 96 12.96 -10.78 -3.38
C LEU A 96 13.14 -12.22 -2.88
N ALA A 97 12.07 -13.01 -2.87
CA ALA A 97 12.01 -14.32 -2.24
C ALA A 97 11.96 -15.49 -3.23
N GLY A 98 11.84 -15.19 -4.54
CA GLY A 98 11.69 -16.19 -5.59
C GLY A 98 10.28 -16.77 -5.69
N PHE A 99 10.11 -17.68 -6.64
CA PHE A 99 8.86 -18.40 -6.86
C PHE A 99 9.15 -19.89 -7.14
N PRO A 100 8.79 -20.81 -6.22
CA PRO A 100 8.21 -20.56 -4.90
C PRO A 100 9.22 -19.96 -3.91
N SER A 101 8.72 -19.20 -2.94
CA SER A 101 9.53 -18.71 -1.81
C SER A 101 9.80 -19.84 -0.79
N VAL A 102 10.83 -19.68 0.04
CA VAL A 102 11.16 -20.65 1.09
C VAL A 102 9.95 -20.88 2.00
N ASN A 103 9.52 -22.14 2.11
CA ASN A 103 8.32 -22.55 2.86
C ASN A 103 7.05 -21.74 2.52
N TYR A 104 6.95 -21.18 1.31
CA TYR A 104 5.83 -20.32 0.90
C TYR A 104 5.68 -19.04 1.75
N ALA A 105 6.73 -18.58 2.43
CA ALA A 105 6.71 -17.40 3.31
C ALA A 105 6.32 -16.10 2.60
N GLY A 106 6.63 -15.97 1.31
CA GLY A 106 6.25 -14.84 0.45
C GLY A 106 5.04 -15.14 -0.44
N HIS A 107 4.30 -16.22 -0.21
CA HIS A 107 3.23 -16.63 -1.12
C HIS A 107 2.01 -15.70 -1.03
N THR A 108 1.59 -15.18 -2.18
CA THR A 108 0.47 -14.25 -2.36
C THR A 108 -0.65 -14.91 -3.17
N ILE A 109 -1.82 -14.27 -3.22
CA ILE A 109 -2.94 -14.74 -4.07
C ILE A 109 -2.54 -14.75 -5.56
N VAL A 110 -1.77 -13.75 -6.00
CA VAL A 110 -1.30 -13.66 -7.39
C VAL A 110 -0.26 -14.74 -7.69
N THR A 111 0.69 -15.01 -6.79
CA THR A 111 1.63 -16.14 -6.99
C THR A 111 0.92 -17.49 -6.96
N HIS A 112 -0.17 -17.62 -6.18
CA HIS A 112 -1.02 -18.81 -6.20
C HIS A 112 -1.73 -18.99 -7.54
N LEU A 113 -2.34 -17.93 -8.08
CA LEU A 113 -2.92 -17.94 -9.43
C LEU A 113 -1.87 -18.35 -10.47
N MET A 114 -0.66 -17.78 -10.39
CA MET A 114 0.44 -18.09 -11.30
C MET A 114 0.84 -19.56 -11.23
N ASP A 115 0.97 -20.16 -10.04
CA ASP A 115 1.30 -21.59 -9.88
C ASP A 115 0.31 -22.47 -10.64
N TYR A 116 -0.99 -22.25 -10.44
CA TYR A 116 -2.03 -23.02 -11.12
C TYR A 116 -2.11 -22.75 -12.62
N GLY A 117 -1.84 -21.52 -13.05
CA GLY A 117 -1.89 -21.15 -14.47
C GLY A 117 -0.68 -21.64 -15.26
N THR A 118 0.54 -21.50 -14.73
CA THR A 118 1.78 -21.69 -15.50
C THR A 118 2.49 -23.01 -15.21
N ILE A 119 2.42 -23.52 -13.98
CA ILE A 119 3.09 -24.78 -13.59
C ILE A 119 2.13 -25.96 -13.74
N ARG A 120 0.89 -25.81 -13.25
CA ARG A 120 -0.11 -26.89 -13.26
C ARG A 120 -0.97 -26.93 -14.53
N PHE A 121 -0.89 -25.89 -15.37
CA PHE A 121 -1.70 -25.74 -16.59
C PHE A 121 -3.23 -25.80 -16.38
N GLU A 122 -3.69 -25.48 -15.16
CA GLU A 122 -5.10 -25.46 -14.79
C GLU A 122 -5.71 -24.06 -15.03
N MET A 123 -5.78 -23.66 -16.30
CA MET A 123 -6.20 -22.30 -16.71
C MET A 123 -7.61 -21.93 -16.23
N GLY A 124 -8.54 -22.89 -16.15
CA GLY A 124 -9.88 -22.67 -15.63
C GLY A 124 -9.88 -22.29 -14.15
N TYR A 125 -9.06 -22.97 -13.34
CA TYR A 125 -8.94 -22.69 -11.90
C TYR A 125 -8.20 -21.36 -11.66
N ALA A 126 -7.11 -21.11 -12.40
CA ALA A 126 -6.40 -19.83 -12.35
C ALA A 126 -7.32 -18.65 -12.70
N SER A 127 -8.19 -18.80 -13.72
CA SER A 127 -9.17 -17.78 -14.10
C SER A 127 -10.23 -17.52 -13.04
N ALA A 128 -10.67 -18.56 -12.31
CA ALA A 128 -11.58 -18.43 -11.18
C ALA A 128 -10.94 -17.62 -10.04
N ILE A 129 -9.68 -17.91 -9.69
CA ILE A 129 -8.93 -17.13 -8.70
C ILE A 129 -8.81 -15.66 -9.16
N ALA A 130 -8.47 -15.43 -10.43
CA ALA A 130 -8.33 -14.09 -11.00
C ALA A 130 -9.62 -13.27 -10.84
N THR A 131 -10.77 -13.90 -11.11
CA THR A 131 -12.08 -13.27 -11.04
C THR A 131 -12.46 -12.92 -9.59
N VAL A 132 -12.18 -13.81 -8.64
CA VAL A 132 -12.40 -13.55 -7.21
C VAL A 132 -11.50 -12.42 -6.72
N LEU A 133 -10.22 -12.44 -7.07
CA LEU A 133 -9.28 -11.37 -6.73
C LEU A 133 -9.73 -10.03 -7.30
N PHE A 134 -10.16 -10.00 -8.57
CA PHE A 134 -10.71 -8.80 -9.20
C PHE A 134 -11.94 -8.26 -8.44
N ALA A 135 -12.87 -9.11 -8.04
CA ALA A 135 -14.03 -8.71 -7.26
C ALA A 135 -13.63 -8.11 -5.89
N ILE A 136 -12.63 -8.68 -5.22
CA ILE A 136 -12.09 -8.15 -3.96
C ILE A 136 -11.40 -6.80 -4.17
N MET A 137 -10.58 -6.66 -5.21
CA MET A 137 -9.91 -5.41 -5.55
C MET A 137 -10.93 -4.30 -5.84
N MET A 138 -11.93 -4.59 -6.67
CA MET A 138 -13.00 -3.66 -6.99
C MET A 138 -13.82 -3.29 -5.75
N GLY A 139 -14.21 -4.29 -4.95
CA GLY A 139 -14.96 -4.06 -3.71
C GLY A 139 -14.19 -3.18 -2.73
N THR A 140 -12.90 -3.45 -2.51
CA THR A 140 -12.06 -2.65 -1.60
C THR A 140 -11.88 -1.23 -2.12
N ASN A 141 -11.70 -1.05 -3.43
CA ASN A 141 -11.61 0.27 -4.05
C ASN A 141 -12.92 1.07 -3.86
N LEU A 142 -14.07 0.46 -4.14
CA LEU A 142 -15.39 1.09 -3.95
C LEU A 142 -15.66 1.44 -2.48
N VAL A 143 -15.35 0.54 -1.55
CA VAL A 143 -15.49 0.79 -0.11
C VAL A 143 -14.61 1.96 0.31
N THR A 144 -13.36 1.99 -0.16
CA THR A 144 -12.41 3.07 0.12
C THR A 144 -12.96 4.40 -0.39
N GLN A 145 -13.35 4.48 -1.66
CA GLN A 145 -13.96 5.70 -2.22
C GLN A 145 -15.21 6.14 -1.44
N LYS A 146 -16.08 5.21 -1.03
CA LYS A 146 -17.33 5.51 -0.33
C LYS A 146 -17.09 6.01 1.09
N LEU A 147 -16.23 5.35 1.87
CA LEU A 147 -15.82 5.79 3.21
C LEU A 147 -15.19 7.19 3.12
N LEU A 148 -14.31 7.38 2.14
CA LEU A 148 -13.60 8.62 1.94
C LEU A 148 -14.46 9.75 1.39
N ARG A 149 -15.60 9.48 0.73
CA ARG A 149 -16.60 10.51 0.38
C ARG A 149 -17.37 10.98 1.61
N LYS A 150 -17.63 10.09 2.57
CA LYS A 150 -18.46 10.37 3.76
C LYS A 150 -17.78 11.30 4.78
N ILE A 151 -16.46 11.38 4.80
CA ILE A 151 -15.68 12.16 5.80
C ILE A 151 -15.77 13.69 5.56
N GLY A 152 -16.61 14.19 4.63
CA GLY A 152 -16.62 15.60 4.17
C GLY A 152 -17.84 16.01 3.38
N GLY A 153 -18.94 15.34 3.67
CA GLY A 153 -20.23 16.02 3.70
C GLY A 153 -20.52 16.42 5.13
#